data_AF-A0A355DNL5-F1
#
_entry.id   AF-A0A355DNL5-F1
#
_cell.length_a   1.000
_cell.length_b   1.000
_cell.length_c   1.000
_cell.angle_alpha   90.00
_cell.angle_beta   90.00
_cell.angle_gamma   90.00
#
_symmetry.space_group_name_H-M   'P 1'
#
loop_
_entity.id
_entity.type
_entity.pdbx_description
1 polymer ?
#
loop_
_entity_poly.entity_id
_entity_poly.type
_entity_poly.pdbx_seq_one_letter_code
_entity_poly.pdbx_strand_id
1 'polypeptide(L)'
;MTNTVPKSKKVKTDRAKVERLEARISKEQKELFQRAADLQGRSLTDFVISSVLEAAKRAIQDHEMMMLSLQDREIFVEALLNPPEPSHRLRAAAQRYQQNRD
;
A
#
# COMPACT_ATOMS: atom_id res chain seq x y z
N MET A 1 22.88 -40.59 30.84
CA MET A 1 21.82 -39.82 30.16
C MET A 1 21.90 -38.37 30.63
N THR A 2 22.73 -37.56 29.97
CA THR A 2 22.88 -36.13 30.31
C THR A 2 22.11 -35.32 29.27
N ASN A 3 20.89 -34.92 29.62
CA ASN A 3 20.05 -34.12 28.75
C ASN A 3 20.52 -32.67 28.80
N THR A 4 21.22 -32.24 27.75
CA THR A 4 21.59 -30.84 27.52
C THR A 4 20.34 -30.08 27.06
N VAL A 5 19.78 -29.26 27.95
CA VAL A 5 18.72 -28.30 27.61
C VAL A 5 19.27 -27.31 26.58
N PRO A 6 18.64 -27.12 25.41
CA PRO A 6 19.09 -26.13 24.45
C PRO A 6 18.81 -24.73 25.01
N LYS A 7 19.86 -23.89 25.07
CA LYS A 7 19.75 -22.48 25.43
C LYS A 7 18.77 -21.78 24.48
N SER A 8 17.65 -21.31 25.01
CA SER A 8 16.70 -20.48 24.27
C SER A 8 17.40 -19.18 23.84
N LYS A 9 17.50 -18.98 22.53
CA LYS A 9 17.94 -17.71 21.95
C LYS A 9 16.94 -16.64 22.40
N LYS A 10 17.41 -15.66 23.19
CA LYS A 10 16.62 -14.46 23.49
C LYS A 10 16.29 -13.76 22.18
N VAL A 11 15.01 -13.79 21.78
CA VAL A 11 14.49 -12.94 20.72
C VAL A 11 14.67 -11.50 21.21
N LYS A 12 15.63 -10.77 20.62
CA LYS A 12 15.73 -9.32 20.82
C LYS A 12 14.47 -8.74 20.19
N THR A 13 13.52 -8.34 21.00
CA THR A 13 12.46 -7.43 20.55
C THR A 13 13.17 -6.11 20.24
N ASP A 14 13.54 -5.89 18.99
CA ASP A 14 13.89 -4.56 18.51
C ASP A 14 12.69 -3.68 18.85
N ARG A 15 12.86 -2.78 19.83
CA ARG A 15 11.91 -1.69 20.04
C ARG A 15 11.79 -1.01 18.68
N ALA A 16 10.59 -1.04 18.09
CA ALA A 16 10.34 -0.44 16.80
C ALA A 16 11.00 0.94 16.76
N LYS A 17 11.96 1.10 15.86
CA LYS A 17 12.78 2.30 15.80
C LYS A 17 11.84 3.47 15.50
N VAL A 18 11.72 4.40 16.45
CA VAL A 18 10.84 5.57 16.30
C VAL A 18 11.51 6.51 15.30
N GLU A 19 10.91 6.64 14.13
CA GLU A 19 11.32 7.59 13.09
C GLU A 19 10.48 8.88 13.20
N ARG A 20 11.08 10.03 12.89
CA ARG A 20 10.41 11.35 12.97
C ARG A 20 9.94 11.80 11.60
N LEU A 21 8.70 12.27 11.52
CA LEU A 21 8.17 12.97 10.36
C LEU A 21 8.44 14.48 10.50
N GLU A 22 9.34 15.02 9.68
CA GLU A 22 9.64 16.45 9.66
C GLU A 22 8.91 17.15 8.51
N ALA A 23 8.08 18.14 8.84
CA ALA A 23 7.40 18.98 7.87
C ALA A 23 7.35 20.42 8.38
N ARG A 24 7.56 21.38 7.48
CA ARG A 24 7.36 22.82 7.77
C ARG A 24 5.98 23.22 7.31
N ILE A 25 5.25 23.90 8.18
CA ILE A 25 3.90 24.41 7.90
C ILE A 25 3.83 25.90 8.22
N SER A 26 2.96 26.62 7.52
CA SER A 26 2.67 28.02 7.83
C SER A 26 1.89 28.15 9.15
N LYS A 27 1.80 29.38 9.65
CA LYS A 27 1.00 29.67 10.86
C LYS A 27 -0.48 29.36 10.62
N GLU A 28 -1.00 29.74 9.46
CA GLU A 28 -2.40 29.53 9.07
C GLU A 28 -2.73 28.03 8.99
N GLN A 29 -1.82 27.23 8.44
CA GLN A 29 -1.97 25.76 8.41
C GLN A 29 -2.00 25.17 9.82
N LYS A 30 -1.10 25.62 10.70
CA LYS A 30 -1.08 25.16 12.10
C LYS A 30 -2.38 25.49 12.82
N GLU A 31 -2.90 26.70 12.66
CA GLU A 31 -4.15 27.13 13.28
C GLU A 31 -5.34 26.32 12.77
N LEU A 32 -5.39 26.06 11.46
CA LEU A 32 -6.43 25.22 10.85
C LEU A 32 -6.38 23.80 11.41
N PHE A 33 -5.20 23.17 11.46
CA PHE A 33 -5.06 21.80 11.95
C PHE A 33 -5.35 21.69 13.44
N GLN A 34 -4.94 22.70 14.23
CA GLN A 34 -5.24 22.75 15.65
C GLN A 34 -6.75 22.81 15.89
N ARG A 35 -7.45 23.71 15.19
CA ARG A 35 -8.91 23.81 15.29
C ARG A 35 -9.60 22.50 14.92
N ALA A 36 -9.14 21.82 13.87
CA ALA A 36 -9.69 20.53 13.47
C ALA A 36 -9.44 19.43 14.52
N ALA A 37 -8.26 19.42 15.14
CA ALA A 37 -7.92 18.51 16.23
C ALA A 37 -8.78 18.76 17.47
N ASP A 38 -8.97 20.03 17.86
CA ASP A 38 -9.79 20.44 18.99
C ASP A 38 -11.26 20.00 18.81
N LEU A 39 -11.81 20.19 17.60
CA LEU A 39 -13.16 19.74 17.25
C LEU A 39 -13.34 18.22 17.34
N GLN A 40 -12.26 17.45 17.17
CA GLN A 40 -12.26 15.99 17.29
C GLN A 40 -11.82 15.50 18.68
N GLY A 41 -11.58 16.41 19.63
CA GLY A 41 -11.20 16.07 21.00
C GLY A 41 -9.85 15.37 21.12
N ARG A 42 -8.91 15.63 20.20
CA ARG A 42 -7.60 14.96 20.15
C ARG A 42 -6.45 15.94 19.96
N SER A 43 -5.24 15.49 20.26
CA SER A 43 -4.04 16.32 20.10
C SER A 43 -3.76 16.62 18.62
N LEU A 44 -3.09 17.75 18.35
CA LEU A 44 -2.65 18.10 16.99
C LEU A 44 -1.78 17.01 16.36
N THR A 45 -0.86 16.42 17.13
CA THR A 45 0.01 15.34 16.65
C THR A 45 -0.80 14.13 16.23
N ASP A 46 -1.74 13.67 17.07
CA ASP A 46 -2.60 12.53 16.73
C ASP A 46 -3.48 12.82 15.51
N PHE A 47 -4.03 14.03 15.44
CA PHE A 47 -4.80 14.49 14.28
C PHE A 47 -3.99 14.42 12.99
N VAL A 48 -2.77 14.96 12.98
CA VAL A 48 -1.91 14.97 11.80
C VAL A 48 -1.49 13.56 11.42
N ILE A 49 -1.02 12.75 12.36
CA ILE A 49 -0.52 11.39 12.07
C ILE A 49 -1.63 10.50 11.51
N SER A 50 -2.81 10.49 12.13
CA SER A 50 -3.94 9.72 11.62
C SER A 50 -4.42 10.21 10.25
N SER A 51 -4.48 11.53 10.04
CA SER A 51 -4.90 12.09 8.75
C SER A 51 -3.93 11.73 7.62
N VAL A 52 -2.62 11.80 7.89
CA VAL A 52 -1.58 11.40 6.94
C VAL A 52 -1.63 9.90 6.67
N LEU A 53 -1.85 9.07 7.69
CA LEU A 53 -1.98 7.62 7.53
C LEU A 53 -3.16 7.27 6.62
N GLU A 54 -4.33 7.87 6.84
CA GLU A 54 -5.51 7.62 6.00
C GLU A 54 -5.32 8.14 4.57
N ALA A 55 -4.70 9.30 4.39
CA ALA A 55 -4.37 9.82 3.06
C ALA A 55 -3.37 8.91 2.33
N ALA A 56 -2.35 8.40 3.02
CA ALA A 56 -1.36 7.51 2.43
C ALA A 56 -1.99 6.18 1.99
N LYS A 57 -2.84 5.57 2.83
CA LYS A 57 -3.57 4.35 2.45
C LYS A 57 -4.42 4.55 1.22
N ARG A 58 -5.17 5.65 1.15
CA ARG A 58 -6.01 5.98 -0.02
C ARG A 58 -5.15 6.17 -1.26
N ALA A 59 -4.07 6.94 -1.16
CA ALA A 59 -3.17 7.16 -2.29
C ALA A 59 -2.57 5.85 -2.84
N ILE A 60 -2.19 4.91 -1.97
CA ILE A 60 -1.70 3.59 -2.39
C ILE A 60 -2.83 2.78 -3.04
N GLN A 61 -3.98 2.71 -2.38
CA GLN A 61 -5.16 2.00 -2.90
C GLN A 61 -5.58 2.51 -4.28
N ASP A 62 -5.60 3.82 -4.50
CA ASP A 62 -5.97 4.44 -5.76
C ASP A 62 -5.01 4.07 -6.92
N HIS A 63 -3.75 3.75 -6.60
CA HIS A 63 -2.76 3.32 -7.60
C HIS A 63 -2.72 1.80 -7.79
N GLU A 64 -2.98 1.02 -6.74
CA GLU A 64 -2.85 -0.43 -6.78
C GLU A 64 -4.16 -1.14 -7.13
N MET A 65 -5.32 -0.54 -6.84
CA MET A 65 -6.62 -1.15 -7.10
C MET A 65 -7.24 -0.60 -8.38
N MET A 66 -7.40 -1.47 -9.37
CA MET A 66 -8.25 -1.20 -10.53
C MET A 66 -9.72 -1.43 -10.14
N MET A 67 -10.47 -0.35 -9.95
CA MET A 67 -11.91 -0.42 -9.79
C MET A 67 -12.58 -0.63 -11.15
N LEU A 68 -13.00 -1.88 -11.41
CA LEU A 68 -13.73 -2.23 -12.62
C LEU A 68 -15.20 -1.83 -12.50
N SER A 69 -15.76 -1.29 -13.59
CA SER A 69 -17.22 -1.14 -13.73
C SER A 69 -17.90 -2.52 -13.63
N LEU A 70 -19.23 -2.54 -13.47
CA LEU A 70 -19.95 -3.82 -13.44
C LEU A 70 -19.72 -4.64 -14.72
N GLN A 71 -19.79 -3.97 -15.87
CA GLN A 71 -19.55 -4.59 -17.17
C GLN A 71 -18.11 -5.08 -17.32
N ASP A 72 -17.12 -4.26 -16.95
CA ASP A 72 -15.72 -4.67 -17.05
C ASP A 72 -15.40 -5.84 -16.11
N ARG A 73 -16.08 -5.92 -14.95
CA ARG A 73 -15.94 -7.03 -14.01
C ARG A 73 -16.46 -8.34 -14.60
N GLU A 74 -17.62 -8.31 -15.26
CA GLU A 74 -18.16 -9.50 -15.95
C GLU A 74 -17.20 -9.98 -17.02
N ILE A 75 -16.70 -9.08 -17.87
CA ILE A 75 -15.71 -9.40 -18.91
C ILE A 75 -14.43 -9.96 -18.29
N PHE A 76 -13.94 -9.35 -17.22
CA PHE A 76 -12.72 -9.76 -16.53
C PHE A 76 -12.86 -11.15 -15.89
N VAL A 77 -13.96 -11.39 -15.16
CA VAL A 77 -14.23 -12.70 -14.54
C VAL A 77 -14.42 -13.77 -15.61
N GLU A 78 -15.15 -13.48 -16.68
CA GLU A 78 -15.33 -14.40 -17.80
C GLU A 78 -13.98 -14.76 -18.45
N ALA A 79 -13.10 -13.77 -18.67
CA ALA A 79 -11.76 -14.02 -19.20
C ALA A 79 -10.85 -14.82 -18.25
N LEU A 80 -11.10 -14.80 -16.93
CA LEU A 80 -10.37 -15.63 -15.96
C LEU A 80 -10.89 -17.07 -15.93
N LEU A 81 -12.20 -17.26 -15.99
CA LEU A 81 -12.84 -18.58 -15.93
C LEU A 81 -12.78 -19.31 -17.26
N ASN A 82 -12.91 -18.58 -18.36
CA ASN A 82 -12.91 -19.06 -19.74
C ASN A 82 -11.87 -18.28 -20.55
N PRO A 83 -10.56 -18.55 -20.32
CA PRO A 83 -9.49 -17.79 -20.95
C PRO A 83 -9.55 -17.92 -22.48
N PRO A 84 -9.69 -16.81 -23.23
CA PRO A 84 -9.75 -16.85 -24.68
C PRO A 84 -8.38 -17.17 -25.28
N GLU A 85 -8.39 -17.83 -26.43
CA GLU A 85 -7.17 -18.06 -27.20
C GLU A 85 -6.49 -16.73 -27.60
N PRO A 86 -5.16 -16.60 -27.47
CA PRO A 86 -4.44 -15.40 -27.89
C PRO A 86 -4.72 -15.03 -29.35
N SER A 87 -4.95 -13.76 -29.62
CA SER A 87 -5.15 -13.30 -31.00
C SER A 87 -3.87 -13.47 -31.84
N HIS A 88 -4.00 -13.55 -33.18
CA HIS A 88 -2.84 -13.58 -34.09
C HIS A 88 -1.88 -12.39 -33.86
N ARG A 89 -2.43 -11.20 -33.58
CA ARG A 89 -1.63 -10.00 -33.28
C ARG A 89 -0.87 -10.14 -31.97
N LEU A 90 -1.49 -10.71 -30.93
CA LEU A 90 -0.85 -10.94 -29.64
C LEU A 90 0.28 -11.96 -29.74
N ARG A 91 0.07 -13.07 -30.48
CA ARG A 91 1.12 -14.06 -30.77
C ARG A 91 2.32 -13.46 -31.49
N ALA A 92 2.07 -12.66 -32.55
CA ALA A 92 3.14 -11.99 -33.29
C ALA A 92 3.91 -10.98 -32.42
N ALA A 93 3.22 -10.24 -31.54
CA ALA A 93 3.87 -9.31 -30.61
C ALA A 93 4.77 -10.03 -29.59
N ALA A 94 4.31 -11.17 -29.05
CA ALA A 94 5.11 -12.00 -28.14
C ALA A 94 6.37 -12.56 -28.82
N GLN A 95 6.26 -13.03 -30.06
CA GLN A 95 7.41 -13.51 -30.85
C GLN A 95 8.44 -12.39 -31.08
N ARG A 96 7.99 -11.20 -31.47
CA ARG A 96 8.88 -10.03 -31.65
C ARG A 96 9.57 -9.64 -30.34
N TYR A 97 8.87 -9.71 -29.20
CA TYR A 97 9.46 -9.41 -27.90
C TYR A 97 10.57 -10.40 -27.51
N GLN A 98 10.39 -11.68 -27.81
CA GLN A 98 11.40 -12.72 -27.57
C GLN A 98 12.65 -12.50 -28.45
N GLN A 99 12.47 -12.17 -29.73
CA GLN A 99 13.57 -11.92 -30.66
C GLN A 99 14.41 -10.68 -30.32
N ASN A 100 13.84 -9.70 -29.62
CA ASN A 100 14.52 -8.45 -29.24
C ASN A 100 15.16 -8.51 -27.84
N ARG A 101 15.09 -9.64 -27.13
CA ARG A 101 15.69 -9.83 -25.79
C ARG A 101 17.04 -10.56 -25.81
N ASP A 102 17.46 -11.05 -26.98
CA ASP A 102 18.80 -11.61 -27.26
C ASP A 102 19.68 -10.57 -27.98
#